data_AF-A0A7W9BB07-F1
#
_entry.id   AF-A0A7W9BB07-F1
#
_cell.length_a   1.000
_cell.length_b   1.000
_cell.length_c   1.000
_cell.angle_alpha   90.00
_cell.angle_beta   90.00
_cell.angle_gamma   90.00
#
_symmetry.space_group_name_H-M   'P 1'
#
loop_
_entity.id
_entity.type
_entity.pdbx_description
1 polymer ?
#
loop_
_entity_poly.entity_id
_entity_poly.type
_entity_poly.pdbx_seq_one_letter_code
_entity_poly.pdbx_strand_id
1 'polypeptide(L)'
;MNGHDAPGKVNAQLLSLRVLADGLGSGMFKLLHKAAWPITVVVPLTMASASVAQTVADDAKCLLVSNTYARTSTTQEARVIAGSTAAFYLGRIDGRVSPTALKAALAAQQKLLTAANGPAIMKACTERLGQVERSVSAMALPANPPARSRGER
;
A
#
# COMPACT_ATOMS: atom_id res chain seq x y z
N MET A 1 -25.50 -2.31 -43.96
CA MET A 1 -25.56 -2.76 -42.56
C MET A 1 -24.62 -3.95 -42.44
N ASN A 2 -23.40 -3.73 -41.97
CA ASN A 2 -22.34 -4.75 -41.84
C ASN A 2 -21.70 -4.60 -40.45
N GLY A 3 -21.37 -5.74 -39.84
CA GLY A 3 -21.07 -5.88 -38.41
C GLY A 3 -19.61 -5.68 -37.97
N HIS A 4 -19.27 -6.35 -36.86
CA HIS A 4 -17.99 -6.37 -36.13
C HIS A 4 -17.78 -5.12 -35.23
N ASP A 5 -17.30 -5.17 -33.98
CA ASP A 5 -16.35 -6.09 -33.34
C ASP A 5 -16.43 -6.04 -31.78
N ALA A 6 -15.69 -6.94 -31.12
CA ALA A 6 -15.84 -7.50 -29.78
C ALA A 6 -15.40 -6.65 -28.55
N PRO A 7 -15.76 -7.07 -27.31
CA PRO A 7 -15.25 -6.50 -26.05
C PRO A 7 -13.77 -6.81 -25.80
N GLY A 8 -12.99 -5.74 -25.60
CA GLY A 8 -11.56 -5.76 -25.32
C GLY A 8 -11.21 -6.42 -23.98
N LYS A 9 -10.29 -7.38 -24.07
CA LYS A 9 -9.68 -8.22 -23.03
C LYS A 9 -9.10 -7.39 -21.88
N VAL A 10 -9.58 -7.62 -20.67
CA VAL A 10 -8.88 -7.25 -19.43
C VAL A 10 -7.63 -8.12 -19.29
N ASN A 11 -6.49 -7.45 -19.32
CA ASN A 11 -5.14 -8.03 -19.30
C ASN A 11 -4.82 -8.58 -17.89
N ALA A 12 -4.98 -9.88 -17.70
CA ALA A 12 -4.65 -10.60 -16.46
C ALA A 12 -3.15 -10.92 -16.29
N GLN A 13 -2.27 -10.22 -17.02
CA GLN A 13 -0.84 -10.56 -17.17
C GLN A 13 0.14 -9.81 -16.25
N LEU A 14 -0.32 -8.96 -15.33
CA LEU A 14 0.57 -8.24 -14.41
C LEU A 14 0.64 -8.80 -12.98
N LEU A 15 0.04 -9.97 -12.73
CA LEU A 15 0.06 -10.61 -11.42
C LEU A 15 1.26 -11.56 -11.18
N SER A 16 2.31 -11.52 -12.01
CA SER A 16 3.38 -12.53 -11.96
C SER A 16 4.83 -12.01 -11.95
N LEU A 17 5.08 -10.72 -11.69
CA LEU A 17 6.46 -10.23 -11.60
C LEU A 17 6.90 -9.92 -10.16
N ARG A 18 7.68 -10.86 -9.61
CA ARG A 18 8.87 -10.63 -8.76
C ARG A 18 8.66 -10.50 -7.24
N VAL A 19 7.89 -11.43 -6.68
CA VAL A 19 8.37 -12.15 -5.48
C VAL A 19 9.32 -13.22 -5.97
N LEU A 20 10.63 -12.93 -6.09
CA LEU A 20 11.72 -13.92 -6.11
C LEU A 20 13.07 -13.21 -6.25
N ALA A 21 13.96 -13.58 -5.32
CA ALA A 21 15.43 -13.62 -5.45
C ALA A 21 16.21 -12.31 -5.34
N ASP A 22 16.74 -12.05 -4.13
CA ASP A 22 18.11 -11.56 -3.83
C ASP A 22 18.22 -11.39 -2.31
N GLY A 23 19.00 -12.11 -1.51
CA GLY A 23 19.87 -13.25 -1.74
C GLY A 23 20.03 -13.98 -0.40
N LEU A 24 19.64 -15.26 -0.37
CA LEU A 24 20.07 -16.19 0.65
C LEU A 24 21.52 -16.57 0.35
N GLY A 25 22.45 -16.02 1.14
CA GLY A 25 23.83 -16.49 1.21
C GLY A 25 23.87 -17.96 1.64
N SER A 26 23.94 -18.84 0.64
CA SER A 26 24.12 -20.28 0.79
C SER A 26 25.61 -20.55 1.04
N GLY A 27 26.01 -20.71 2.31
CA GLY A 27 27.43 -20.98 2.58
C GLY A 27 27.84 -21.51 3.96
N MET A 28 27.01 -21.46 5.00
CA MET A 28 27.50 -21.80 6.35
C MET A 28 26.53 -22.64 7.20
N PHE A 29 25.89 -23.63 6.58
CA PHE A 29 24.91 -24.53 7.23
C PHE A 29 25.31 -26.01 7.28
N LYS A 30 26.63 -26.31 7.26
CA LYS A 30 27.11 -27.71 7.20
C LYS A 30 27.93 -28.21 8.38
N LEU A 31 27.89 -27.58 9.56
CA LEU A 31 28.75 -28.02 10.67
C LEU A 31 28.18 -28.00 12.09
N LEU A 32 26.85 -27.99 12.31
CA LEU A 32 26.33 -28.04 13.68
C LEU A 32 25.05 -28.90 13.82
N HIS A 33 25.14 -30.20 13.49
CA HIS A 33 24.07 -31.20 13.69
C HIS A 33 24.32 -32.13 14.89
N LYS A 34 24.93 -31.64 15.97
CA LYS A 34 25.11 -32.43 17.22
C LYS A 34 24.86 -31.58 18.46
N ALA A 35 23.61 -31.16 18.64
CA ALA A 35 23.04 -30.86 19.95
C ALA A 35 21.52 -30.72 19.77
N ALA A 36 20.77 -31.78 20.06
CA ALA A 36 19.33 -31.71 20.17
C ALA A 36 18.99 -30.88 21.42
N TRP A 37 18.78 -29.57 21.22
CA TRP A 37 18.22 -28.69 22.24
C TRP A 37 16.80 -28.33 21.79
N PRO A 38 15.77 -28.52 22.64
CA PRO A 38 14.43 -28.05 22.34
C PRO A 38 14.45 -26.52 22.37
N ILE A 39 14.40 -25.88 21.20
CA ILE A 39 14.26 -24.42 21.09
C ILE A 39 12.79 -24.11 21.39
N THR A 40 12.50 -23.82 22.65
CA THR A 40 11.24 -23.20 23.06
C THR A 40 11.19 -21.81 22.43
N VAL A 41 10.38 -21.65 21.39
CA VAL A 41 10.14 -20.35 20.75
C VAL A 41 9.23 -19.53 21.66
N VAL A 42 9.83 -18.72 22.52
CA VAL A 42 9.11 -17.63 23.20
C VAL A 42 8.88 -16.56 22.15
N VAL A 43 7.63 -16.39 21.71
CA VAL A 43 7.24 -15.24 20.88
C VAL A 43 7.11 -14.05 21.84
N PRO A 44 8.06 -13.08 21.85
CA PRO A 44 7.84 -11.87 22.60
C PRO A 44 6.64 -11.18 21.98
N LEU A 45 5.58 -11.00 22.77
CA LEU A 45 4.46 -10.13 22.47
C LEU A 45 4.99 -8.69 22.50
N THR A 46 5.73 -8.31 21.44
CA THR A 46 6.28 -6.97 21.30
C THR A 46 5.11 -6.01 21.23
N MET A 47 5.14 -5.06 22.15
CA MET A 47 4.08 -4.10 22.43
C MET A 47 3.48 -3.53 21.15
N ALA A 48 2.16 -3.58 21.05
CA ALA A 48 1.41 -2.86 20.04
C ALA A 48 1.85 -1.39 20.09
N SER A 49 2.62 -0.95 19.10
CA SER A 49 2.94 0.46 18.91
C SER A 49 1.63 1.21 18.84
N ALA A 50 1.39 2.11 19.82
CA ALA A 50 0.21 2.94 19.87
C ALA A 50 -0.01 3.57 18.49
N SER A 51 -1.06 3.13 17.80
CA SER A 51 -1.49 3.74 16.55
C SER A 51 -1.83 5.18 16.87
N VAL A 52 -0.90 6.10 16.58
CA VAL A 52 -1.15 7.54 16.70
C VAL A 52 -2.43 7.83 15.96
N ALA A 53 -3.45 8.30 16.69
CA ALA A 53 -4.76 8.57 16.13
C ALA A 53 -4.58 9.55 14.98
N GLN A 54 -4.83 9.07 13.75
CA GLN A 54 -4.62 9.90 12.57
C GLN A 54 -5.65 11.00 12.54
N THR A 55 -5.15 12.23 12.49
CA THR A 55 -5.99 13.42 12.54
C THR A 55 -6.55 13.72 11.15
N VAL A 56 -7.71 14.38 11.10
CA VAL A 56 -8.26 14.91 9.84
C VAL A 56 -7.28 15.88 9.18
N ALA A 57 -6.46 16.59 9.96
CA ALA A 57 -5.43 17.48 9.45
C ALA A 57 -4.32 16.73 8.69
N ASP A 58 -3.86 15.59 9.23
CA ASP A 58 -2.88 14.74 8.53
C ASP A 58 -3.46 14.11 7.26
N ASP A 59 -4.70 13.64 7.32
CA ASP A 59 -5.37 13.05 6.16
C ASP A 59 -5.60 14.13 5.07
N ALA A 60 -6.01 15.36 5.44
CA ALA A 60 -6.18 16.48 4.51
C ALA A 60 -4.85 16.93 3.89
N LYS A 61 -3.76 16.93 4.66
CA LYS A 61 -2.40 17.21 4.17
C LYS A 61 -1.97 16.17 3.13
N CYS A 62 -2.21 14.89 3.40
CA CYS A 62 -1.90 13.81 2.48
C CYS A 62 -2.77 13.85 1.21
N LEU A 63 -4.06 14.18 1.35
CA LEU A 63 -4.96 14.39 0.21
C LEU A 63 -4.47 15.53 -0.69
N LEU A 64 -4.07 16.66 -0.11
CA LEU A 64 -3.63 17.83 -0.87
C LEU A 64 -2.32 17.58 -1.63
N VAL A 65 -1.31 17.02 -0.95
CA VAL A 65 -0.02 16.74 -1.59
C VAL A 65 -0.15 15.70 -2.70
N SER A 66 -0.92 14.64 -2.46
CA SER A 66 -1.13 13.58 -3.46
C SER A 66 -1.89 14.08 -4.68
N ASN A 67 -2.92 14.91 -4.51
CA ASN A 67 -3.60 15.55 -5.63
C ASN A 67 -2.66 16.46 -6.42
N THR A 68 -1.82 17.23 -5.73
CA THR A 68 -0.82 18.10 -6.37
C THR A 68 0.18 17.28 -7.19
N TYR A 69 0.74 16.22 -6.60
CA TYR A 69 1.69 15.31 -7.27
C TYR A 69 1.08 14.60 -8.47
N ALA A 70 -0.18 14.18 -8.40
CA ALA A 70 -0.87 13.54 -9.52
C ALA A 70 -0.98 14.49 -10.73
N ARG A 71 -1.06 15.80 -10.49
CA ARG A 71 -1.17 16.83 -11.55
C ARG A 71 0.18 17.30 -12.08
N THR A 72 1.21 17.34 -11.23
CA THR A 72 2.52 17.91 -11.58
C THR A 72 3.56 16.86 -12.00
N SER A 73 3.35 15.59 -11.65
CA SER A 73 4.31 14.53 -11.99
C SER A 73 4.40 14.30 -13.49
N THR A 74 5.62 14.07 -13.98
CA THR A 74 5.90 13.78 -15.41
C THR A 74 5.87 12.29 -15.71
N THR A 75 6.04 11.42 -14.70
CA THR A 75 6.02 9.97 -14.88
C THR A 75 4.63 9.39 -14.62
N GLN A 76 4.22 8.44 -15.45
CA GLN A 76 2.91 7.77 -15.30
C GLN A 76 2.80 7.04 -13.96
N GLU A 77 3.88 6.37 -13.54
CA GLU A 77 3.92 5.65 -12.27
C GLU A 77 3.67 6.56 -11.07
N ALA A 78 4.34 7.73 -11.01
CA ALA A 78 4.13 8.67 -9.91
C ALA A 78 2.70 9.23 -9.90
N ARG A 79 2.09 9.44 -11.08
CA ARG A 79 0.68 9.86 -11.16
C ARG A 79 -0.27 8.81 -10.61
N VAL A 80 -0.03 7.52 -10.90
CA VAL A 80 -0.85 6.41 -10.41
C VAL A 80 -0.73 6.29 -8.90
N ILE A 81 0.50 6.30 -8.36
CA ILE A 81 0.74 6.24 -6.91
C ILE A 81 0.09 7.44 -6.20
N ALA A 82 0.22 8.64 -6.78
CA ALA A 82 -0.39 9.84 -6.22
C ALA A 82 -1.92 9.79 -6.29
N GLY A 83 -2.49 9.27 -7.39
CA GLY A 83 -3.93 9.09 -7.53
C GLY A 83 -4.51 8.09 -6.52
N SER A 84 -3.86 6.94 -6.32
CA SER A 84 -4.31 5.94 -5.34
C SER A 84 -4.20 6.47 -3.91
N THR A 85 -3.12 7.20 -3.61
CA THR A 85 -2.93 7.87 -2.31
C THR A 85 -4.03 8.90 -2.07
N ALA A 86 -4.35 9.73 -3.07
CA ALA A 86 -5.43 10.71 -2.96
C ALA A 86 -6.79 10.03 -2.71
N ALA A 87 -7.11 8.98 -3.46
CA ALA A 87 -8.36 8.23 -3.29
C ALA A 87 -8.48 7.62 -1.89
N PHE A 88 -7.40 7.03 -1.38
CA PHE A 88 -7.36 6.46 -0.03
C PHE A 88 -7.67 7.49 1.06
N TYR A 89 -6.97 8.64 1.04
CA TYR A 89 -7.18 9.68 2.04
C TYR A 89 -8.53 10.37 1.88
N LEU A 90 -9.04 10.51 0.66
CA LEU A 90 -10.38 11.03 0.42
C LEU A 90 -11.43 10.11 1.05
N GLY A 91 -11.40 8.81 0.77
CA GLY A 91 -12.35 7.84 1.32
C GLY A 91 -12.29 7.72 2.84
N ARG A 92 -11.17 8.08 3.47
CA ARG A 92 -11.05 8.15 4.93
C ARG A 92 -11.67 9.39 5.54
N ILE A 93 -11.60 10.52 4.84
CA ILE A 93 -12.17 11.78 5.33
C ILE A 93 -13.67 11.83 5.02
N ASP A 94 -14.08 11.23 3.89
CA ASP A 94 -15.46 11.05 3.51
C ASP A 94 -16.21 10.29 4.63
N GLY A 95 -17.22 10.93 5.21
CA GLY A 95 -17.96 10.41 6.37
C GLY A 95 -17.38 10.73 7.75
N ARG A 96 -16.18 11.30 7.87
CA ARG A 96 -15.62 11.75 9.16
C ARG A 96 -15.89 13.21 9.49
N VAL A 97 -15.99 14.06 8.47
CA VAL A 97 -16.18 15.50 8.63
C VAL A 97 -17.16 16.06 7.61
N SER A 98 -17.78 17.18 7.96
CA SER A 98 -18.61 17.92 7.01
C SER A 98 -17.77 18.52 5.88
N PRO A 99 -18.36 18.79 4.70
CA PRO A 99 -17.66 19.44 3.59
C PRO A 99 -17.03 20.79 3.98
N THR A 100 -17.71 21.57 4.83
CA THR A 100 -17.21 22.85 5.33
C THR A 100 -15.95 22.66 6.18
N ALA A 101 -15.94 21.67 7.07
CA ALA A 101 -14.78 21.35 7.89
C ALA A 101 -13.60 20.82 7.06
N LEU A 102 -13.87 19.98 6.06
CA LEU A 102 -12.85 19.51 5.11
C LEU A 102 -12.23 20.69 4.35
N LYS A 103 -13.05 21.63 3.84
CA LYS A 103 -12.56 22.82 3.15
C LYS A 103 -11.65 23.66 4.05
N ALA A 104 -12.04 23.85 5.32
CA ALA A 104 -11.22 24.57 6.28
C ALA A 104 -9.89 23.85 6.56
N ALA A 105 -9.92 22.52 6.73
CA ALA A 105 -8.72 21.71 6.92
C ALA A 105 -7.77 21.80 5.72
N LEU A 106 -8.28 21.67 4.49
CA LEU A 106 -7.49 21.81 3.27
C LEU A 106 -6.85 23.20 3.17
N ALA A 107 -7.62 24.27 3.44
CA ALA A 107 -7.11 25.64 3.42
C ALA A 107 -6.00 25.87 4.46
N ALA A 108 -6.11 25.25 5.64
CA ALA A 108 -5.06 25.31 6.66
C ALA A 108 -3.79 24.60 6.21
N GLN A 109 -3.91 23.40 5.63
CA GLN A 109 -2.75 22.62 5.17
C GLN A 109 -2.08 23.21 3.92
N GLN A 110 -2.84 23.88 3.05
CA GLN A 110 -2.32 24.49 1.83
C GLN A 110 -1.23 25.53 2.13
N LYS A 111 -1.32 26.24 3.26
CA LYS A 111 -0.31 27.23 3.67
C LYS A 111 1.00 26.60 4.15
N LEU A 112 0.95 25.34 4.59
CA LEU A 112 2.10 24.62 5.13
C LEU A 112 2.83 23.81 4.05
N LEU A 113 2.16 23.56 2.92
CA LEU A 113 2.71 22.80 1.82
C LEU A 113 3.56 23.68 0.91
N THR A 114 4.82 23.30 0.72
CA THR A 114 5.79 24.01 -0.14
C THR A 114 6.43 23.03 -1.10
N ALA A 115 7.05 23.54 -2.17
CA ALA A 115 7.82 22.70 -3.08
C ALA A 115 8.98 21.97 -2.37
N ALA A 116 9.53 22.56 -1.30
CA ALA A 116 10.63 21.98 -0.55
C ALA A 116 10.21 20.79 0.33
N ASN A 117 9.03 20.84 0.96
CA ASN A 117 8.57 19.79 1.86
C ASN A 117 7.58 18.80 1.23
N GLY A 118 6.97 19.14 0.08
CA GLY A 118 6.02 18.30 -0.65
C GLY A 118 6.51 16.86 -0.88
N PRO A 119 7.72 16.62 -1.41
CA PRO A 119 8.22 15.26 -1.66
C PRO A 119 8.30 14.41 -0.39
N ALA A 120 8.79 14.98 0.71
CA ALA A 120 8.92 14.29 1.98
C ALA A 120 7.55 13.95 2.57
N ILE A 121 6.59 14.88 2.49
CA ILE A 121 5.22 14.64 2.94
C ILE A 121 4.57 13.54 2.10
N MET A 122 4.70 13.59 0.77
CA MET A 122 4.14 12.59 -0.13
C MET A 122 4.68 11.19 0.17
N LYS A 123 6.00 11.07 0.37
CA LYS A 123 6.65 9.80 0.78
C LYS A 123 6.09 9.27 2.10
N ALA A 124 5.92 10.13 3.10
CA ALA A 124 5.32 9.72 4.37
C ALA A 124 3.85 9.26 4.21
N CYS A 125 3.08 9.88 3.31
CA CYS A 125 1.71 9.49 3.01
C CYS A 125 1.62 8.13 2.29
N THR A 126 2.51 7.86 1.32
CA THR A 126 2.54 6.57 0.61
C THR A 126 3.05 5.43 1.50
N GLU A 127 4.03 5.69 2.36
CA GLU A 127 4.51 4.72 3.35
C GLU A 127 3.38 4.28 4.29
N ARG A 128 2.54 5.22 4.73
CA ARG A 128 1.35 4.93 5.55
C ARG A 128 0.31 4.13 4.78
N LEU A 129 0.04 4.47 3.52
CA LEU A 129 -0.83 3.66 2.66
C LEU A 129 -0.32 2.21 2.59
N GLY A 130 0.96 2.01 2.30
CA GLY A 130 1.56 0.67 2.24
C GLY A 130 1.57 -0.08 3.59
N GLN A 131 1.58 0.62 4.72
CA GLN A 131 1.35 -0.01 6.03
C GLN A 131 -0.08 -0.53 6.18
N VAL A 132 -1.08 0.24 5.73
CA VAL A 132 -2.49 -0.17 5.76
C VAL A 132 -2.75 -1.31 4.78
N GLU A 133 -2.16 -1.28 3.58
CA GLU A 133 -2.28 -2.38 2.62
C GLU A 133 -1.73 -3.70 3.19
N ARG A 134 -0.58 -3.64 3.89
CA ARG A 134 -0.01 -4.81 4.56
C ARG A 134 -0.88 -5.33 5.70
N SER A 135 -1.47 -4.44 6.51
CA SER A 135 -2.37 -4.88 7.59
C SER A 135 -3.64 -5.51 7.03
N VAL A 136 -4.23 -4.94 5.99
CA VAL A 136 -5.41 -5.51 5.31
C VAL A 136 -5.06 -6.85 4.65
N SER A 137 -3.90 -6.96 4.01
CA SER A 137 -3.44 -8.21 3.39
C SER A 137 -3.17 -9.32 4.40
N ALA A 138 -2.73 -8.97 5.61
CA ALA A 138 -2.55 -9.93 6.70
C ALA A 138 -3.87 -10.47 7.26
N MET A 139 -4.97 -9.72 7.08
CA MET A 139 -6.33 -10.12 7.48
C MET A 139 -7.11 -10.81 6.36
N ALA A 140 -6.66 -10.66 5.12
CA ALA A 140 -7.22 -11.40 4.00
C ALA A 140 -6.96 -12.89 4.22
N LEU A 141 -8.01 -13.65 4.55
CA LEU A 141 -7.98 -15.11 4.49
C LEU A 141 -7.41 -15.51 3.12
N PRO A 142 -6.54 -16.53 3.04
CA PRO A 142 -6.04 -16.99 1.75
C PRO A 142 -7.24 -17.30 0.86
N ALA A 143 -7.45 -16.47 -0.16
CA ALA A 143 -8.47 -16.72 -1.17
C ALA A 143 -8.20 -18.13 -1.71
N ASN A 144 -9.26 -18.95 -1.75
CA ASN A 144 -9.27 -20.37 -2.09
C ASN A 144 -8.00 -20.87 -2.81
N PRO A 145 -7.30 -21.90 -2.30
CA PRO A 145 -6.16 -22.47 -3.01
C PRO A 145 -6.60 -22.82 -4.44
N PRO A 146 -5.77 -22.53 -5.46
CA PRO A 146 -6.14 -22.77 -6.86
C PRO A 146 -6.60 -24.22 -6.98
N ALA A 147 -7.81 -24.40 -7.53
CA ALA A 147 -8.40 -25.71 -7.76
C ALA A 147 -7.34 -26.56 -8.48
N ARG A 148 -6.76 -27.51 -7.73
CA ARG A 148 -5.75 -28.43 -8.21
C ARG A 148 -6.38 -29.16 -9.39
N SER A 149 -5.97 -28.84 -10.61
CA SER A 149 -6.40 -29.55 -11.80
C SER A 149 -6.06 -31.01 -11.59
N ARG A 150 -7.09 -31.77 -11.22
CA ARG A 150 -7.06 -33.23 -11.12
C ARG A 150 -6.73 -33.69 -12.53
N GLY A 151 -5.49 -34.11 -12.75
CA GLY A 151 -5.02 -34.62 -14.03
C GLY A 151 -6.00 -35.66 -14.55
N GLU A 152 -6.61 -35.34 -15.69
CA GLU A 152 -7.13 -36.34 -16.61
C GLU A 152 -5.95 -37.18 -17.07
N ARG A 153 -6.11 -38.49 -16.89
CA ARG A 153 -5.17 -39.54 -17.24
C ARG A 153 -5.81 -40.34 -18.34
#